data_AF-A0A2S6R204-F1
#
_entry.id   AF-A0A2S6R204-F1
#
_cell.length_a   1.000
_cell.length_b   1.000
_cell.length_c   1.000
_cell.angle_alpha   90.00
_cell.angle_beta   90.00
_cell.angle_gamma   90.00
#
_symmetry.space_group_name_H-M   'P 1'
#
loop_
_entity.id
_entity.type
_entity.pdbx_description
1 polymer ?
#
loop_
_entity_poly.entity_id
_entity_poly.type
_entity_poly.pdbx_seq_one_letter_code
_entity_poly.pdbx_strand_id
1 'polypeptide(L)'
;MTDTPDLKPLKTWSHLAGQRRRPSEYEIVSTNLLWSTDDEMPWSLAPDVDMNQWYLKYRDACPLKHEDWNAFRDPDELVYRTYNIMQDGQEAYVDGLLDEHNARGHDGDLSAAWLESLALLYTPGRYPLHALQMGSAYLVQMAPASTIINCAMLQSADQLRWVSRTAYRTKELSLAAPDMGFGEKERAHWEGHAAWQGFRELM
;
A
#
# COMPACT_ATOMS: atom_id res chain seq x y z
N MET A 1 42.73 -29.76 -8.19
CA MET A 1 41.56 -30.28 -7.46
C MET A 1 41.27 -29.27 -6.38
N THR A 2 40.24 -28.44 -6.57
CA THR A 2 39.78 -27.49 -5.55
C THR A 2 38.97 -28.29 -4.53
N ASP A 3 39.45 -28.33 -3.28
CA ASP A 3 38.69 -28.86 -2.15
C ASP A 3 37.37 -28.09 -2.05
N THR A 4 36.28 -28.73 -2.44
CA THR A 4 34.95 -28.18 -2.19
C THR A 4 34.69 -28.36 -0.70
N PRO A 5 34.48 -27.28 0.08
CA PRO A 5 34.24 -27.41 1.51
C PRO A 5 32.98 -28.26 1.76
N ASP A 6 33.05 -29.17 2.73
CA ASP A 6 31.92 -29.98 3.17
C ASP A 6 30.88 -29.10 3.89
N LEU A 7 29.88 -28.65 3.14
CA LEU A 7 28.81 -27.78 3.64
C LEU A 7 27.77 -28.61 4.40
N LYS A 8 27.71 -28.42 5.73
CA LYS A 8 26.68 -29.04 6.56
C LYS A 8 25.35 -28.28 6.45
N PRO A 9 24.20 -28.98 6.49
CA PRO A 9 22.89 -28.32 6.51
C PRO A 9 22.74 -27.34 7.67
N LEU A 10 22.22 -26.15 7.38
CA LEU A 10 21.87 -25.13 8.37
C LEU A 10 20.42 -25.32 8.85
N LYS A 11 20.10 -24.77 10.02
CA LYS A 11 18.74 -24.84 10.62
C LYS A 11 17.77 -23.79 10.07
N THR A 12 18.26 -22.83 9.30
CA THR A 12 17.53 -21.73 8.69
C THR A 12 18.36 -21.18 7.51
N TRP A 13 17.89 -20.12 6.85
CA TRP A 13 18.63 -19.43 5.80
C TRP A 13 20.00 -18.96 6.30
N SER A 14 21.00 -19.01 5.44
CA SER A 14 22.39 -18.69 5.80
C SER A 14 22.51 -17.29 6.41
N HIS A 15 21.78 -16.30 5.91
CA HIS A 15 21.77 -14.93 6.44
C HIS A 15 21.12 -14.78 7.81
N LEU A 16 20.38 -15.79 8.28
CA LEU A 16 19.74 -15.81 9.60
C LEU A 16 20.42 -16.80 10.57
N ALA A 17 21.36 -17.61 10.11
CA ALA A 17 21.93 -18.71 10.88
C ALA A 17 22.74 -18.29 12.11
N GLY A 18 23.22 -17.03 12.16
CA GLY A 18 23.98 -16.48 13.29
C GLY A 18 23.14 -15.96 14.46
N GLN A 19 21.81 -15.95 14.33
CA GLN A 19 20.94 -15.43 15.39
C GLN A 19 20.83 -16.37 16.59
N ARG A 20 20.71 -15.80 17.79
CA ARG A 20 20.55 -16.55 19.06
C ARG A 20 19.13 -17.08 19.29
N ARG A 21 18.20 -16.81 18.37
CA ARG A 21 16.80 -17.27 18.43
C ARG A 21 16.40 -17.92 17.11
N ARG A 22 15.35 -18.73 17.16
CA ARG A 22 14.70 -19.22 15.94
C ARG A 22 14.08 -18.02 15.21
N PRO A 23 14.31 -17.85 13.89
CA PRO A 23 13.66 -16.80 13.13
C PRO A 23 12.13 -16.95 13.12
N SER A 24 11.41 -15.83 13.13
CA SER A 24 9.95 -15.82 13.00
C SER A 24 9.53 -16.15 11.56
N GLU A 25 8.25 -16.44 11.33
CA GLU A 25 7.71 -16.57 9.97
C GLU A 25 8.00 -15.31 9.15
N TYR A 26 7.79 -14.13 9.75
CA TYR A 26 8.08 -12.84 9.15
C TYR A 26 9.52 -12.77 8.64
N GLU A 27 10.51 -13.09 9.47
CA GLU A 27 11.91 -13.03 9.06
C GLU A 27 12.24 -14.02 7.94
N ILE A 28 11.66 -15.22 8.00
CA ILE A 28 11.89 -16.29 7.02
C ILE A 28 11.40 -15.88 5.63
N VAL A 29 10.32 -15.10 5.53
CA VAL A 29 9.66 -14.78 4.25
C VAL A 29 9.82 -13.33 3.80
N SER A 30 10.48 -12.47 4.59
CA SER A 30 10.51 -11.02 4.31
C SER A 30 11.90 -10.39 4.25
N THR A 31 12.95 -11.04 4.76
CA THR A 31 14.27 -10.41 4.94
C THR A 31 15.25 -10.73 3.81
N ASN A 32 16.04 -9.73 3.39
CA ASN A 32 17.12 -9.84 2.40
C ASN A 32 16.70 -10.45 1.05
N LEU A 33 15.60 -9.96 0.47
CA LEU A 33 15.06 -10.50 -0.79
C LEU A 33 15.41 -9.64 -2.03
N LEU A 34 15.95 -8.44 -1.83
CA LEU A 34 16.29 -7.53 -2.91
C LEU A 34 17.69 -7.80 -3.44
N TRP A 35 17.79 -8.66 -4.45
CA TRP A 35 19.04 -8.87 -5.16
C TRP A 35 19.49 -7.64 -5.94
N SER A 36 18.58 -6.71 -6.26
CA SER A 36 18.91 -5.48 -6.99
C SER A 36 19.70 -4.47 -6.19
N THR A 37 20.05 -4.75 -4.93
CA THR A 37 20.93 -3.92 -4.09
C THR A 37 22.31 -4.55 -3.86
N ASP A 38 22.56 -5.75 -4.38
CA ASP A 38 23.76 -6.54 -4.04
C ASP A 38 24.99 -6.15 -4.87
N ASP A 39 24.77 -5.65 -6.09
CA ASP A 39 25.80 -5.33 -7.08
C ASP A 39 25.86 -3.83 -7.40
N GLU A 40 26.93 -3.39 -8.07
CA GLU A 40 27.05 -2.00 -8.56
C GLU A 40 25.91 -1.61 -9.52
N MET A 41 25.38 -2.58 -10.28
CA MET A 41 24.26 -2.38 -11.19
C MET A 41 22.99 -3.02 -10.63
N PRO A 42 21.89 -2.25 -10.46
CA PRO A 42 20.66 -2.78 -9.87
C PRO A 42 20.05 -3.97 -10.63
N TRP A 43 20.15 -3.98 -11.95
CA TRP A 43 19.59 -5.02 -12.81
C TRP A 43 20.67 -5.58 -13.72
N SER A 44 20.64 -6.89 -13.96
CA SER A 44 21.58 -7.63 -14.83
C SER A 44 21.36 -7.35 -16.32
N LEU A 45 21.39 -6.07 -16.68
CA LEU A 45 21.23 -5.49 -18.02
C LEU A 45 22.35 -4.47 -18.26
N ALA A 46 22.40 -3.89 -19.45
CA ALA A 46 23.40 -2.85 -19.75
C ALA A 46 23.27 -1.67 -18.76
N PRO A 47 24.38 -1.05 -18.33
CA PRO A 47 24.33 0.03 -17.35
C PRO A 47 23.46 1.22 -17.78
N ASP A 48 23.44 1.52 -19.07
CA ASP A 48 22.76 2.67 -19.67
C ASP A 48 21.26 2.46 -19.90
N VAL A 49 20.69 1.29 -19.61
CA VAL A 49 19.24 1.12 -19.68
C VAL A 49 18.55 2.02 -18.66
N ASP A 50 17.43 2.63 -19.07
CA ASP A 50 16.72 3.63 -18.27
C ASP A 50 16.41 3.15 -16.84
N MET A 51 16.09 1.86 -16.68
CA MET A 51 15.79 1.28 -15.38
C MET A 51 17.00 1.26 -14.44
N ASN A 52 18.19 0.93 -14.93
CA ASN A 52 19.41 0.98 -14.11
C ASN A 52 19.72 2.42 -13.72
N GLN A 53 19.66 3.35 -14.68
CA GLN A 53 19.89 4.78 -14.42
C GLN A 53 18.88 5.35 -13.42
N TRP A 54 17.62 4.92 -13.47
CA TRP A 54 16.58 5.35 -12.54
C TRP A 54 16.88 4.90 -11.11
N TYR A 55 17.20 3.62 -10.89
CA TYR A 55 17.49 3.09 -9.56
C TYR A 55 18.78 3.67 -8.97
N LEU A 56 19.84 3.78 -9.78
CA LEU A 56 21.09 4.42 -9.37
C LEU A 56 20.86 5.85 -8.88
N LYS A 57 20.04 6.63 -9.59
CA LYS A 57 19.75 8.01 -9.23
C LYS A 57 18.81 8.16 -8.04
N TYR A 58 17.71 7.41 -8.01
CA TYR A 58 16.60 7.69 -7.09
C TYR A 58 16.56 6.77 -5.86
N ARG A 59 17.19 5.59 -5.91
CA ARG A 59 17.35 4.72 -4.74
C ARG A 59 18.77 4.80 -4.20
N ASP A 60 19.79 4.54 -5.02
CA ASP A 60 21.15 4.32 -4.52
C ASP A 60 21.86 5.63 -4.18
N ALA A 61 21.65 6.68 -5.00
CA ALA A 61 22.14 8.03 -4.75
C ALA A 61 21.24 8.87 -3.82
N CYS A 62 20.17 8.29 -3.26
CA CYS A 62 19.28 8.98 -2.31
C CYS A 62 20.08 9.58 -1.13
N PRO A 63 19.84 10.84 -0.72
CA PRO A 63 20.58 11.47 0.38
C PRO A 63 20.29 10.85 1.75
N LEU A 64 19.17 10.14 1.90
CA LEU A 64 18.88 9.37 3.11
C LEU A 64 19.69 8.08 3.09
N LYS A 65 20.63 7.94 4.03
CA LYS A 65 21.59 6.83 4.08
C LYS A 65 21.44 6.01 5.36
N HIS A 66 21.66 4.71 5.23
CA HIS A 66 21.85 3.77 6.34
C HIS A 66 22.81 2.68 5.87
N GLU A 67 23.63 2.15 6.77
CA GLU A 67 24.63 1.12 6.43
C GLU A 67 23.99 -0.24 6.14
N ASP A 68 22.88 -0.55 6.82
CA ASP A 68 22.14 -1.80 6.65
C ASP A 68 20.63 -1.55 6.64
N TRP A 69 20.06 -1.25 5.47
CA TRP A 69 18.61 -1.10 5.34
C TRP A 69 17.85 -2.40 5.60
N ASN A 70 18.47 -3.56 5.36
CA ASN A 70 17.86 -4.87 5.57
C ASN A 70 17.69 -5.22 7.06
N ALA A 71 18.32 -4.48 7.97
CA ALA A 71 18.06 -4.59 9.40
C ALA A 71 16.66 -4.10 9.82
N PHE A 72 15.96 -3.32 8.98
CA PHE A 72 14.61 -2.85 9.28
C PHE A 72 13.63 -4.01 9.51
N ARG A 73 12.78 -3.88 10.53
CA ARG A 73 11.71 -4.82 10.86
C ARG A 73 10.40 -4.05 11.01
N ASP A 74 9.36 -4.54 10.38
CA ASP A 74 7.99 -4.10 10.60
C ASP A 74 7.62 -4.35 12.08
N PRO A 75 7.21 -3.32 12.84
CA PRO A 75 6.76 -3.52 14.22
C PRO A 75 5.58 -4.48 14.36
N ASP A 76 4.73 -4.60 13.34
CA ASP A 76 3.57 -5.50 13.33
C ASP A 76 3.93 -6.91 12.81
N GLU A 77 5.15 -7.10 12.30
CA GLU A 77 5.65 -8.33 11.67
C GLU A 77 4.64 -8.94 10.66
N LEU A 78 3.97 -8.10 9.87
CA LEU A 78 2.95 -8.56 8.94
C LEU A 78 3.57 -9.32 7.76
N VAL A 79 2.94 -10.44 7.45
CA VAL A 79 3.15 -11.21 6.22
C VAL A 79 1.82 -11.32 5.49
N TYR A 80 1.87 -11.66 4.20
CA TYR A 80 0.66 -11.81 3.38
C TYR A 80 -0.45 -12.60 4.10
N ARG A 81 -0.11 -13.74 4.70
CA ARG A 81 -1.06 -14.59 5.43
C ARG A 81 -1.73 -13.87 6.60
N THR A 82 -0.97 -13.20 7.47
CA THR A 82 -1.53 -12.54 8.66
C THR A 82 -2.24 -11.25 8.32
N TYR A 83 -1.77 -10.51 7.32
CA TYR A 83 -2.47 -9.35 6.77
C TYR A 83 -3.85 -9.73 6.24
N ASN A 84 -3.95 -10.78 5.41
CA ASN A 84 -5.24 -11.23 4.87
C ASN A 84 -6.19 -11.68 5.97
N ILE A 85 -5.72 -12.42 6.98
CA ILE A 85 -6.56 -12.84 8.13
C ILE A 85 -7.09 -11.62 8.89
N MET A 86 -6.23 -10.63 9.15
CA MET A 86 -6.61 -9.40 9.85
C MET A 86 -7.64 -8.61 9.06
N GLN A 87 -7.37 -8.36 7.78
CA GLN A 87 -8.21 -7.52 6.94
C GLN A 87 -9.51 -8.20 6.55
N ASP A 88 -9.55 -9.53 6.43
CA ASP A 88 -10.79 -10.29 6.24
C ASP A 88 -11.74 -10.08 7.42
N GLY A 89 -11.24 -10.18 8.66
CA GLY A 89 -12.05 -9.89 9.85
C GLY A 89 -12.54 -8.44 9.92
N GLN A 90 -11.69 -7.49 9.55
CA GLN A 90 -12.06 -6.06 9.51
C GLN A 90 -13.11 -5.77 8.42
N GLU A 91 -12.96 -6.38 7.24
CA GLU A 91 -13.87 -6.15 6.13
C GLU A 91 -15.21 -6.86 6.32
N ALA A 92 -15.22 -8.07 6.90
CA ALA A 92 -16.46 -8.74 7.29
C ALA A 92 -17.27 -7.91 8.29
N TYR A 93 -16.61 -7.20 9.21
CA TYR A 93 -17.26 -6.26 10.12
C TYR A 93 -17.86 -5.06 9.37
N VAL A 94 -17.10 -4.44 8.47
CA VAL A 94 -17.59 -3.30 7.67
C VAL A 94 -18.73 -3.73 6.75
N ASP A 95 -18.63 -4.87 6.08
CA ASP A 95 -19.71 -5.43 5.26
C ASP A 95 -20.99 -5.62 6.08
N GLY A 96 -20.87 -6.20 7.29
CA GLY A 96 -22.02 -6.35 8.19
C GLY A 96 -22.67 -5.01 8.58
N LEU A 97 -21.87 -3.97 8.83
CA LEU A 97 -22.41 -2.63 9.10
C LEU A 97 -23.17 -2.08 7.90
N LEU A 98 -22.61 -2.20 6.69
CA LEU A 98 -23.23 -1.69 5.47
C LEU A 98 -24.54 -2.43 5.18
N ASP A 99 -24.53 -3.76 5.27
CA ASP A 99 -25.72 -4.58 5.07
C ASP A 99 -26.84 -4.21 6.06
N GLU A 100 -26.52 -4.05 7.35
CA GLU A 100 -27.50 -3.70 8.38
C GLU A 100 -28.10 -2.30 8.16
N HIS A 101 -27.27 -1.30 7.81
CA HIS A 101 -27.73 0.07 7.58
C HIS A 101 -28.54 0.19 6.28
N ASN A 102 -28.13 -0.52 5.23
CA ASN A 102 -28.87 -0.60 3.99
C ASN A 102 -30.24 -1.26 4.20
N ALA A 103 -30.31 -2.37 4.95
CA ALA A 103 -31.58 -3.04 5.28
C ALA A 103 -32.56 -2.16 6.07
N ARG A 104 -32.05 -1.17 6.82
CA ARG A 104 -32.86 -0.17 7.55
C ARG A 104 -33.23 1.05 6.72
N GLY A 105 -32.74 1.16 5.48
CA GLY A 105 -32.97 2.34 4.65
C GLY A 105 -32.28 3.60 5.16
N HIS A 106 -31.18 3.46 5.91
CA HIS A 106 -30.48 4.57 6.59
C HIS A 106 -30.24 5.78 5.68
N ASP A 107 -29.82 5.55 4.42
CA ASP A 107 -29.46 6.62 3.50
C ASP A 107 -30.67 7.47 3.06
N GLY A 108 -31.88 6.89 3.11
CA GLY A 108 -33.12 7.61 2.79
C GLY A 108 -33.54 8.63 3.85
N ASP A 109 -33.02 8.49 5.08
CA ASP A 109 -33.31 9.41 6.19
C ASP A 109 -32.30 10.56 6.29
N LEU A 110 -31.28 10.59 5.42
CA LEU A 110 -30.27 11.64 5.41
C LEU A 110 -30.85 12.95 4.87
N SER A 111 -30.54 14.06 5.55
CA SER A 111 -30.94 15.39 5.09
C SER A 111 -30.24 15.75 3.77
N ALA A 112 -30.90 16.55 2.93
CA ALA A 112 -30.34 17.04 1.67
C ALA A 112 -28.99 17.76 1.87
N ALA A 113 -28.86 18.61 2.89
CA ALA A 113 -27.62 19.31 3.20
C ALA A 113 -26.46 18.35 3.53
N TRP A 114 -26.75 17.21 4.15
CA TRP A 114 -25.75 16.19 4.42
C TRP A 114 -25.36 15.42 3.15
N LEU A 115 -26.33 15.07 2.31
CA LEU A 115 -26.06 14.44 1.02
C LEU A 115 -25.20 15.34 0.12
N GLU A 116 -25.47 16.65 0.08
CA GLU A 116 -24.63 17.64 -0.61
C GLU A 116 -23.20 17.65 -0.05
N SER A 117 -23.05 17.59 1.27
CA SER A 117 -21.74 17.51 1.92
C SER A 117 -20.99 16.24 1.54
N LEU A 118 -21.68 15.09 1.50
CA LEU A 118 -21.07 13.82 1.08
C LEU A 118 -20.66 13.84 -0.40
N ALA A 119 -21.48 14.39 -1.28
CA ALA A 119 -21.17 14.50 -2.71
C ALA A 119 -19.95 15.41 -2.97
N LEU A 120 -19.79 16.45 -2.15
CA LEU A 120 -18.71 17.42 -2.30
C LEU A 120 -17.42 17.01 -1.59
N LEU A 121 -17.50 16.42 -0.39
CA LEU A 121 -16.37 16.25 0.52
C LEU A 121 -16.02 14.78 0.82
N TYR A 122 -16.94 13.83 0.63
CA TYR A 122 -16.68 12.41 0.89
C TYR A 122 -16.37 11.63 -0.40
N THR A 123 -17.29 11.58 -1.37
CA THR A 123 -17.12 10.72 -2.54
C THR A 123 -15.96 11.11 -3.47
N PRO A 124 -15.53 12.40 -3.57
CA PRO A 124 -14.30 12.74 -4.27
C PRO A 124 -13.03 12.30 -3.54
N GLY A 125 -13.12 11.90 -2.28
CA GLY A 125 -12.01 11.34 -1.51
C GLY A 125 -11.34 10.15 -2.19
N ARG A 126 -12.03 9.44 -3.10
CA ARG A 126 -11.43 8.36 -3.91
C ARG A 126 -10.19 8.81 -4.71
N TYR A 127 -10.10 10.08 -5.11
CA TYR A 127 -8.97 10.60 -5.89
C TYR A 127 -7.69 10.72 -5.05
N PRO A 128 -7.66 11.48 -3.93
CA PRO A 128 -6.47 11.54 -3.09
C PRO A 128 -6.13 10.16 -2.47
N LEU A 129 -7.12 9.32 -2.15
CA LEU A 129 -6.87 7.94 -1.70
C LEU A 129 -6.15 7.11 -2.78
N HIS A 130 -6.58 7.20 -4.04
CA HIS A 130 -5.90 6.52 -5.14
C HIS A 130 -4.51 7.11 -5.41
N ALA A 131 -4.33 8.42 -5.25
CA ALA A 131 -3.01 9.03 -5.33
C ALA A 131 -2.06 8.51 -4.23
N LEU A 132 -2.56 8.31 -2.99
CA LEU A 132 -1.80 7.66 -1.91
C LEU A 132 -1.48 6.19 -2.23
N GLN A 133 -2.41 5.47 -2.87
CA GLN A 133 -2.16 4.11 -3.36
C GLN A 133 -1.00 4.09 -4.36
N MET A 134 -1.02 5.00 -5.34
CA MET A 134 0.04 5.16 -6.34
C MET A 134 1.39 5.53 -5.70
N GLY A 135 1.39 6.48 -4.75
CA GLY A 135 2.59 6.86 -4.00
C GLY A 135 3.18 5.70 -3.19
N SER A 136 2.32 4.92 -2.51
CA SER A 136 2.74 3.72 -1.78
C SER A 136 3.31 2.66 -2.73
N ALA A 137 2.67 2.46 -3.90
CA ALA A 137 3.18 1.54 -4.93
C ALA A 137 4.52 2.01 -5.52
N TYR A 138 4.76 3.32 -5.63
CA TYR A 138 6.07 3.82 -6.03
C TYR A 138 7.15 3.52 -4.97
N LEU A 139 6.81 3.55 -3.69
CA LEU A 139 7.74 3.11 -2.64
C LEU A 139 8.03 1.60 -2.70
N VAL A 140 7.05 0.77 -3.06
CA VAL A 140 7.24 -0.69 -3.25
C VAL A 140 8.35 -1.00 -4.26
N GLN A 141 8.44 -0.23 -5.35
CA GLN A 141 9.49 -0.43 -6.34
C GLN A 141 10.82 0.22 -5.96
N MET A 142 10.82 1.32 -5.21
CA MET A 142 12.04 2.12 -5.00
C MET A 142 12.74 1.90 -3.66
N ALA A 143 12.10 1.30 -2.65
CA ALA A 143 12.70 1.18 -1.32
C ALA A 143 13.92 0.22 -1.30
N PRO A 144 14.94 0.47 -0.45
CA PRO A 144 16.21 -0.24 -0.48
C PRO A 144 16.26 -1.56 0.32
N ALA A 145 15.13 -2.01 0.88
CA ALA A 145 15.06 -3.28 1.61
C ALA A 145 13.68 -3.93 1.48
N SER A 146 13.65 -5.26 1.39
CA SER A 146 12.41 -6.02 1.20
C SER A 146 11.41 -5.85 2.35
N THR A 147 11.88 -5.68 3.58
CA THR A 147 11.01 -5.44 4.75
C THR A 147 10.34 -4.06 4.72
N ILE A 148 11.00 -3.04 4.15
CA ILE A 148 10.41 -1.71 3.93
C ILE A 148 9.37 -1.79 2.80
N ILE A 149 9.72 -2.47 1.71
CA ILE A 149 8.83 -2.72 0.57
C ILE A 149 7.54 -3.42 1.04
N ASN A 150 7.65 -4.43 1.90
CA ASN A 150 6.48 -5.15 2.40
C ASN A 150 5.51 -4.21 3.14
N CYS A 151 6.00 -3.28 3.96
CA CYS A 151 5.16 -2.29 4.63
C CYS A 151 4.45 -1.39 3.61
N ALA A 152 5.18 -0.86 2.62
CA ALA A 152 4.60 -0.02 1.57
C ALA A 152 3.58 -0.77 0.70
N MET A 153 3.80 -2.07 0.48
CA MET A 153 2.92 -2.94 -0.30
C MET A 153 1.59 -3.15 0.43
N LEU A 154 1.64 -3.48 1.73
CA LEU A 154 0.43 -3.64 2.54
C LEU A 154 -0.31 -2.30 2.68
N GLN A 155 0.41 -1.19 2.86
CA GLN A 155 -0.19 0.14 2.85
C GLN A 155 -0.88 0.47 1.51
N SER A 156 -0.27 0.11 0.38
CA SER A 156 -0.90 0.28 -0.94
C SER A 156 -2.20 -0.52 -1.05
N ALA A 157 -2.25 -1.73 -0.50
CA ALA A 157 -3.47 -2.53 -0.42
C ALA A 157 -4.54 -1.88 0.50
N ASP A 158 -4.14 -1.27 1.62
CA ASP A 158 -5.06 -0.51 2.49
C ASP A 158 -5.64 0.72 1.78
N GLN A 159 -4.83 1.46 1.01
CA GLN A 159 -5.34 2.59 0.23
C GLN A 159 -6.36 2.13 -0.82
N LEU A 160 -6.10 1.00 -1.49
CA LEU A 160 -7.07 0.41 -2.42
C LEU A 160 -8.36 -0.04 -1.72
N ARG A 161 -8.25 -0.61 -0.52
CA ARG A 161 -9.41 -0.94 0.33
C ARG A 161 -10.26 0.31 0.58
N TRP A 162 -9.65 1.44 0.96
CA TRP A 162 -10.37 2.69 1.20
C TRP A 162 -11.00 3.29 -0.06
N VAL A 163 -10.30 3.24 -1.21
CA VAL A 163 -10.87 3.59 -2.52
C VAL A 163 -12.10 2.73 -2.81
N SER A 164 -12.01 1.43 -2.59
CA SER A 164 -13.09 0.47 -2.87
C SER A 164 -14.31 0.74 -1.99
N ARG A 165 -14.10 1.02 -0.70
CA ARG A 165 -15.19 1.39 0.23
C ARG A 165 -15.84 2.72 -0.12
N THR A 166 -15.04 3.71 -0.50
CA THR A 166 -15.56 4.99 -0.99
C THR A 166 -16.40 4.79 -2.26
N ALA A 167 -15.94 3.95 -3.19
CA ALA A 167 -16.67 3.63 -4.41
C ALA A 167 -17.99 2.89 -4.13
N TYR A 168 -17.97 1.91 -3.23
CA TYR A 168 -19.17 1.16 -2.82
C TYR A 168 -20.22 2.11 -2.23
N ARG A 169 -19.84 2.93 -1.24
CA ARG A 169 -20.74 3.92 -0.62
C ARG A 169 -21.20 4.99 -1.58
N THR A 170 -20.35 5.42 -2.51
CA THR A 170 -20.76 6.35 -3.59
C THR A 170 -21.91 5.74 -4.38
N LYS A 171 -21.86 4.43 -4.67
CA LYS A 171 -22.93 3.76 -5.40
C LYS A 171 -24.22 3.64 -4.60
N GLU A 172 -24.15 3.26 -3.33
CA GLU A 172 -25.33 3.18 -2.47
C GLU A 172 -26.03 4.54 -2.30
N LEU A 173 -25.25 5.60 -2.06
CA LEU A 173 -25.76 6.97 -2.01
C LEU A 173 -26.41 7.41 -3.33
N SER A 174 -25.86 6.97 -4.48
CA SER A 174 -26.45 7.22 -5.80
C SER A 174 -27.84 6.59 -5.97
N LEU A 175 -28.14 5.51 -5.24
CA LEU A 175 -29.44 4.85 -5.31
C LEU A 175 -30.47 5.55 -4.40
N ALA A 176 -30.03 5.99 -3.21
CA ALA A 176 -30.89 6.72 -2.27
C ALA A 176 -31.19 8.16 -2.72
N ALA A 177 -30.23 8.81 -3.39
CA ALA A 177 -30.33 10.21 -3.81
C ALA A 177 -29.86 10.40 -5.27
N PRO A 178 -30.64 9.94 -6.27
CA PRO A 178 -30.22 9.91 -7.67
C PRO A 178 -29.90 11.30 -8.26
N ASP A 179 -30.53 12.37 -7.76
CA ASP A 179 -30.35 13.72 -8.29
C ASP A 179 -29.11 14.45 -7.74
N MET A 180 -28.39 13.84 -6.79
CA MET A 180 -27.22 14.46 -6.14
C MET A 180 -25.92 14.35 -6.96
N GLY A 181 -25.89 13.52 -8.00
CA GLY A 181 -24.73 13.38 -8.89
C GLY A 181 -23.58 12.54 -8.32
N PHE A 182 -23.87 11.66 -7.35
CA PHE A 182 -22.93 10.65 -6.86
C PHE A 182 -22.50 9.70 -7.98
N GLY A 183 -21.19 9.51 -8.13
CA GLY A 183 -20.57 8.71 -9.19
C GLY A 183 -20.30 9.47 -10.49
N GLU A 184 -20.81 10.70 -10.62
CA GLU A 184 -20.73 11.49 -11.85
C GLU A 184 -19.86 12.74 -11.69
N LYS A 185 -20.05 13.49 -10.61
CA LYS A 185 -19.49 14.85 -10.46
C LYS A 185 -18.16 14.90 -9.72
N GLU A 186 -17.70 13.81 -9.11
CA GLU A 186 -16.57 13.92 -8.19
C GLU A 186 -15.26 14.30 -8.88
N ARG A 187 -15.07 13.94 -10.15
CA ARG A 187 -13.93 14.44 -10.91
C ARG A 187 -13.98 15.96 -10.99
N ALA A 188 -15.12 16.54 -11.39
CA ALA A 188 -15.26 17.99 -11.45
C ALA A 188 -15.04 18.65 -10.07
N HIS A 189 -15.50 18.03 -8.98
CA HIS A 189 -15.21 18.52 -7.62
C HIS A 189 -13.74 18.46 -7.27
N TRP A 190 -13.06 17.33 -7.51
CA TRP A 190 -11.62 17.18 -7.31
C TRP A 190 -10.82 18.20 -8.13
N GLU A 191 -11.21 18.42 -9.38
CA GLU A 191 -10.47 19.26 -10.31
C GLU A 191 -10.76 20.76 -10.19
N GLY A 192 -11.94 21.16 -9.71
CA GLY A 192 -12.36 22.56 -9.72
C GLY A 192 -12.79 23.15 -8.37
N HIS A 193 -13.12 22.34 -7.37
CA HIS A 193 -13.62 22.87 -6.10
C HIS A 193 -12.48 23.26 -5.15
N ALA A 194 -12.57 24.46 -4.56
CA ALA A 194 -11.51 25.05 -3.74
C ALA A 194 -11.07 24.17 -2.56
N ALA A 195 -12.00 23.44 -1.93
CA ALA A 195 -11.70 22.55 -0.80
C ALA A 195 -10.71 21.43 -1.14
N TRP A 196 -10.59 21.06 -2.42
CA TRP A 196 -9.72 19.96 -2.86
C TRP A 196 -8.36 20.41 -3.40
N GLN A 197 -8.20 21.69 -3.75
CA GLN A 197 -7.03 22.11 -4.53
C GLN A 197 -5.72 21.99 -3.76
N GLY A 198 -5.73 22.23 -2.44
CA GLY A 198 -4.54 22.02 -1.61
C GLY A 198 -4.09 20.56 -1.57
N PHE A 199 -5.03 19.62 -1.45
CA PHE A 199 -4.71 18.19 -1.53
C PHE A 199 -4.28 17.78 -2.93
N ARG A 200 -4.90 18.34 -3.96
CA ARG A 200 -4.54 18.03 -5.35
C ARG A 200 -3.13 18.49 -5.72
N GLU A 201 -2.71 19.65 -5.24
CA GLU A 201 -1.35 20.14 -5.48
C GLU A 201 -0.30 19.36 -4.67
N LEU A 202 -0.66 18.90 -3.47
CA LEU A 202 0.24 18.14 -2.60
C LEU A 202 0.58 16.74 -3.15
N MET A 203 -0.40 16.08 -3.79
CA MET A 203 -0.32 14.69 -4.25
C MET A 203 0.29 14.58 -5.65
#